data_AF-A0A1G3C110-F1
#
_entry.id   AF-A0A1G3C110-F1
#
_cell.length_a   1.000
_cell.length_b   1.000
_cell.length_c   1.000
_cell.angle_alpha   90.00
_cell.angle_beta   90.00
_cell.angle_gamma   90.00
#
_symmetry.space_group_name_H-M   'P 1'
#
loop_
_entity.id
_entity.type
_entity.pdbx_description
1 polymer ?
#
loop_
_entity_poly.entity_id
_entity_poly.type
_entity_poly.pdbx_seq_one_letter_code
_entity_poly.pdbx_strand_id
1 'polypeptide(L)'
;MQNNYNTAAQKKACKTNFTIIEGSESVAKKLFLQSSVFSLILCLFVLKPAHAVLSKLTPEQIQEAIEYGQKNKNLDLATFSRPWTVSLGKGQGSASLFTPYHNHAYKARKAAVERREFTNQNITEALDIGNTLTFSVTVYGDQYDFAMRHSAKIYQKEEVIQPEFEFAPEIADASEFWPDSPSHTARLVFKFPVKDIDLNTLITFVIVAPGGEETPFYFDLSKMK
;
A
#
# COMPACT_ATOMS: atom_id res chain seq x y z
N MET A 1 -74.54 -62.68 49.36
CA MET A 1 -73.21 -63.05 49.88
C MET A 1 -72.40 -61.76 49.96
N GLN A 2 -72.37 -61.05 51.10
CA GLN A 2 -71.34 -61.17 52.19
C GLN A 2 -69.91 -61.14 51.60
N ASN A 3 -69.00 -60.22 51.91
CA ASN A 3 -68.66 -59.61 53.21
C ASN A 3 -67.90 -58.28 53.05
N ASN A 4 -68.05 -57.42 54.06
CA ASN A 4 -67.11 -56.36 54.44
C ASN A 4 -65.82 -56.95 55.06
N TYR A 5 -64.69 -56.23 55.01
CA TYR A 5 -63.93 -55.80 56.21
C TYR A 5 -62.75 -54.87 55.83
N ASN A 6 -62.64 -53.79 56.61
CA ASN A 6 -61.55 -52.79 56.72
C ASN A 6 -60.16 -53.39 56.94
N THR A 7 -59.08 -52.61 56.71
CA THR A 7 -58.16 -52.10 57.78
C THR A 7 -57.18 -51.05 57.22
N ALA A 8 -56.91 -50.04 58.04
CA ALA A 8 -56.13 -48.83 57.82
C ALA A 8 -54.60 -48.98 57.98
N ALA A 9 -53.84 -48.01 57.45
CA ALA A 9 -52.61 -47.49 58.09
C ALA A 9 -52.16 -46.13 57.50
N GLN A 10 -52.05 -45.12 58.36
CA GLN A 10 -51.38 -43.83 58.12
C GLN A 10 -49.86 -43.92 58.32
N LYS A 11 -49.09 -43.06 57.62
CA LYS A 11 -47.88 -42.28 58.03
C LYS A 11 -47.07 -41.92 56.77
N LYS A 12 -46.29 -40.85 56.63
CA LYS A 12 -46.10 -39.52 57.27
C LYS A 12 -44.99 -38.86 56.41
N ALA A 13 -45.21 -37.60 55.99
CA ALA A 13 -44.23 -36.57 55.60
C ALA A 13 -42.97 -36.89 54.76
N CYS A 14 -42.84 -36.20 53.62
CA CYS A 14 -41.71 -35.28 53.38
C CYS A 14 -42.09 -34.28 52.27
N LYS A 15 -42.23 -33.00 52.62
CA LYS A 15 -42.31 -31.88 51.67
C LYS A 15 -40.87 -31.51 51.30
N THR A 16 -40.51 -31.63 50.03
CA THR A 16 -39.30 -31.00 49.49
C THR A 16 -39.73 -29.97 48.46
N ASN A 17 -39.69 -28.69 48.86
CA ASN A 17 -39.86 -27.57 47.94
C ASN A 17 -38.60 -27.49 47.06
N PHE A 18 -38.75 -27.74 45.76
CA PHE A 18 -37.76 -27.34 44.76
C PHE A 18 -38.23 -26.04 44.12
N THR A 19 -37.69 -24.92 44.60
CA THR A 19 -37.79 -23.63 43.92
C THR A 19 -36.79 -23.65 42.77
N ILE A 20 -37.29 -23.72 41.53
CA ILE A 20 -36.47 -23.57 40.32
C ILE A 20 -36.09 -22.08 40.21
N ILE A 21 -34.79 -21.81 40.17
CA ILE A 21 -34.23 -20.46 39.98
C ILE A 21 -34.20 -20.18 38.47
N GLU A 22 -35.25 -19.54 37.93
CA GLU A 22 -35.35 -19.07 36.52
C GLU A 22 -34.53 -17.77 36.25
N GLY A 23 -33.38 -17.59 36.91
CA GLY A 23 -32.65 -16.30 36.91
C GLY A 23 -31.37 -16.24 36.08
N SER A 24 -30.75 -17.36 35.70
CA SER A 24 -29.34 -17.37 35.25
C SER A 24 -29.15 -17.25 33.73
N GLU A 25 -30.14 -17.63 32.92
CA GLU A 25 -29.98 -17.72 31.45
C GLU A 25 -30.03 -16.34 30.75
N SER A 26 -30.78 -15.39 31.32
CA SER A 26 -30.96 -14.04 30.77
C SER A 26 -29.71 -13.15 30.96
N VAL A 27 -29.03 -13.30 32.10
CA VAL A 27 -27.85 -12.50 32.46
C VAL A 27 -26.63 -12.95 31.66
N ALA A 28 -26.46 -14.25 31.45
CA ALA A 28 -25.38 -14.80 30.64
C ALA A 28 -25.47 -14.35 29.16
N LYS A 29 -26.67 -14.34 28.58
CA LYS A 29 -26.90 -13.85 27.20
C LYS A 29 -26.60 -12.35 27.07
N LYS A 30 -26.96 -11.53 28.07
CA LYS A 30 -26.65 -10.09 28.08
C LYS A 30 -25.14 -9.80 28.19
N LEU A 31 -24.43 -10.54 29.04
CA LEU A 31 -22.97 -10.41 29.22
C LEU A 31 -22.20 -10.88 27.99
N PHE A 32 -22.66 -11.96 27.33
CA PHE A 32 -22.05 -12.46 26.09
C PHE A 32 -22.25 -11.48 24.93
N LEU A 33 -23.44 -10.87 24.82
CA LEU A 33 -23.74 -9.84 23.81
C LEU A 33 -22.89 -8.58 24.03
N GLN A 34 -22.74 -8.12 25.28
CA GLN A 34 -21.90 -6.96 25.62
C GLN A 34 -20.41 -7.19 25.34
N SER A 35 -19.90 -8.39 25.64
CA SER A 35 -18.50 -8.78 25.36
C SER A 35 -18.21 -8.78 23.85
N SER A 36 -19.15 -9.27 23.04
CA SER A 36 -19.00 -9.34 21.58
C SER A 36 -18.97 -7.95 20.94
N VAL A 37 -19.80 -7.01 21.42
CA VAL A 37 -19.82 -5.62 20.93
C VAL A 37 -18.52 -4.88 21.28
N PHE A 38 -17.99 -5.07 22.49
CA PHE A 38 -16.70 -4.46 22.89
C PHE A 38 -15.53 -4.98 22.06
N SER A 39 -15.51 -6.26 21.71
CA SER A 39 -14.46 -6.86 20.87
C SER A 39 -14.50 -6.34 19.42
N LEU A 40 -15.69 -6.09 18.89
CA LEU A 40 -15.89 -5.54 17.55
C LEU A 40 -15.47 -4.06 17.46
N ILE A 41 -15.78 -3.27 18.48
CA ILE A 41 -15.36 -1.87 18.59
C ILE A 41 -13.82 -1.78 18.73
N LEU A 42 -13.21 -2.67 19.52
CA LEU A 42 -11.75 -2.69 19.67
C LEU A 42 -11.03 -3.07 18.36
N CYS A 43 -11.60 -3.97 17.55
CA CYS A 43 -11.06 -4.28 16.21
C CYS A 43 -11.10 -3.09 15.26
N LEU A 44 -12.12 -2.23 15.35
CA LEU A 44 -12.22 -1.03 14.50
C LEU A 44 -11.13 0.00 14.78
N PHE A 45 -10.60 0.07 16.00
CA PHE A 45 -9.50 0.99 16.35
C PHE A 45 -8.10 0.49 15.95
N VAL A 46 -7.95 -0.78 15.57
CA VAL A 46 -6.66 -1.36 15.15
C VAL A 46 -6.50 -1.32 13.62
N LEU A 47 -7.57 -1.06 12.87
CA LEU A 47 -7.52 -0.86 11.42
C LEU A 47 -6.85 0.48 11.11
N LYS A 48 -5.53 0.45 10.93
CA LYS A 48 -4.82 1.55 10.27
C LYS A 48 -5.43 1.73 8.87
N PRO A 49 -5.67 2.97 8.41
CA PRO A 49 -6.11 3.19 7.04
C PRO A 49 -5.10 2.57 6.09
N ALA A 50 -5.54 1.60 5.30
CA ALA A 50 -4.80 1.08 4.18
C ALA A 50 -4.80 2.20 3.13
N HIS A 51 -3.66 2.85 2.95
CA HIS A 51 -3.50 3.89 1.95
C HIS A 51 -3.16 3.18 0.65
N ALA A 52 -4.19 2.74 -0.05
CA ALA A 52 -4.07 2.45 -1.48
C ALA A 52 -3.40 3.63 -2.18
N VAL A 53 -2.75 3.39 -3.33
CA VAL A 53 -2.41 4.48 -4.25
C VAL A 53 -3.73 5.15 -4.64
N LEU A 54 -4.14 6.13 -3.84
CA LEU A 54 -5.41 6.81 -3.96
C LEU A 54 -5.25 7.70 -5.17
N SER A 55 -5.98 7.39 -6.23
CA SER A 55 -6.00 8.22 -7.45
C SER A 55 -6.44 9.66 -7.15
N LYS A 56 -7.10 9.91 -6.01
CA LYS A 56 -7.42 11.24 -5.49
C LYS A 56 -7.07 11.35 -4.01
N LEU A 57 -6.20 12.29 -3.66
CA LEU A 57 -5.87 12.63 -2.28
C LEU A 57 -6.94 13.50 -1.63
N THR A 58 -7.13 13.36 -0.32
CA THR A 58 -7.90 14.35 0.47
C THR A 58 -7.08 15.62 0.70
N PRO A 59 -7.71 16.77 1.02
CA PRO A 59 -6.99 18.00 1.37
C PRO A 59 -5.95 17.81 2.48
N GLU A 60 -6.27 16.98 3.49
CA GLU A 60 -5.37 16.67 4.60
C GLU A 60 -4.15 15.87 4.12
N GLN A 61 -4.34 14.91 3.20
CA GLN A 61 -3.24 14.15 2.60
C GLN A 61 -2.35 15.01 1.70
N ILE A 62 -2.94 15.95 0.96
CA ILE A 62 -2.20 16.95 0.18
C ILE A 62 -1.33 17.78 1.12
N GLN A 63 -1.90 18.28 2.21
CA GLN A 63 -1.17 19.06 3.21
C GLN A 63 -0.04 18.23 3.87
N GLU A 64 -0.32 16.98 4.23
CA GLU A 64 0.68 16.05 4.76
C GLU A 64 1.85 15.86 3.77
N ALA A 65 1.55 15.69 2.48
CA ALA A 65 2.58 15.56 1.44
C ALA A 65 3.43 16.82 1.32
N ILE A 66 2.81 18.00 1.34
CA ILE A 66 3.52 19.29 1.28
C ILE A 66 4.46 19.43 2.48
N GLU A 67 3.98 19.17 3.69
CA GLU A 67 4.77 19.23 4.92
C GLU A 67 5.93 18.24 4.89
N TYR A 68 5.68 17.00 4.43
CA TYR A 68 6.72 16.02 4.22
C TYR A 68 7.80 16.55 3.26
N GLY A 69 7.38 17.12 2.12
CA GLY A 69 8.27 17.72 1.13
C GLY A 69 9.16 18.82 1.72
N GLN A 70 8.55 19.78 2.40
CA GLN A 70 9.24 20.93 2.99
C GLN A 70 10.19 20.54 4.12
N LYS A 71 9.75 19.65 5.02
CA LYS A 71 10.56 19.15 6.15
C LYS A 71 11.79 18.40 5.69
N ASN A 72 11.69 17.65 4.59
CA ASN A 72 12.74 16.79 4.06
C ASN A 72 13.54 17.42 2.91
N LYS A 73 13.50 18.75 2.74
CA LYS A 73 14.20 19.48 1.66
C LYS A 73 15.70 19.26 1.56
N ASN A 74 16.35 18.96 2.69
CA ASN A 74 17.80 18.75 2.77
C ASN A 74 18.22 17.29 2.53
N LEU A 75 17.28 16.35 2.43
CA LEU A 75 17.60 14.96 2.08
C LEU A 75 17.99 14.89 0.60
N ASP A 76 18.95 14.02 0.26
CA ASP A 76 19.20 13.67 -1.13
C ASP A 76 17.95 12.99 -1.75
N LEU A 77 17.85 12.97 -3.09
CA LEU A 77 16.64 12.51 -3.77
C LEU A 77 16.36 11.02 -3.55
N ALA A 78 17.41 10.19 -3.41
CA ALA A 78 17.26 8.76 -3.18
C ALA A 78 16.73 8.48 -1.78
N THR A 79 17.26 9.18 -0.76
CA THR A 79 16.74 9.11 0.61
C THR A 79 15.33 9.66 0.71
N PHE A 80 15.04 10.79 0.06
CA PHE A 80 13.71 11.39 0.04
C PHE A 80 12.65 10.45 -0.58
N SER A 81 12.98 9.80 -1.70
CA SER A 81 12.03 8.96 -2.44
C SER A 81 11.98 7.51 -1.96
N ARG A 82 12.75 7.17 -0.91
CA ARG A 82 12.88 5.81 -0.38
C ARG A 82 11.54 5.12 -0.10
N PRO A 83 10.50 5.78 0.48
CA PRO A 83 9.21 5.13 0.74
C PRO A 83 8.50 4.61 -0.52
N TRP A 84 8.83 5.15 -1.68
CA TRP A 84 8.25 4.80 -2.98
C TRP A 84 9.22 4.04 -3.89
N THR A 85 10.38 3.64 -3.36
CA THR A 85 11.47 3.07 -4.16
C THR A 85 11.77 1.65 -3.76
N VAL A 86 11.75 0.75 -4.73
CA VAL A 86 12.28 -0.62 -4.62
C VAL A 86 13.70 -0.59 -5.18
N SER A 87 14.69 -0.98 -4.37
CA SER A 87 16.09 -1.07 -4.78
C SER A 87 16.54 -2.51 -4.75
N LEU A 88 17.21 -2.97 -5.80
CA LEU A 88 17.81 -4.31 -5.86
C LEU A 88 19.19 -4.35 -5.21
N GLY A 89 19.79 -3.18 -4.99
CA GLY A 89 21.14 -3.06 -4.45
C GLY A 89 21.98 -2.12 -5.29
N LYS A 90 23.19 -1.86 -4.80
CA LYS A 90 24.14 -0.96 -5.46
C LYS A 90 24.50 -1.51 -6.84
N GLY A 91 24.36 -0.70 -7.89
CA GLY A 91 24.67 -1.09 -9.28
C GLY A 91 23.70 -2.10 -9.91
N GLN A 92 22.64 -2.53 -9.21
CA GLN A 92 21.67 -3.52 -9.73
C GLN A 92 20.37 -2.89 -10.22
N GLY A 93 20.17 -1.60 -9.94
CA GLY A 93 19.00 -0.84 -10.34
C GLY A 93 18.01 -0.57 -9.23
N SER A 94 17.15 0.41 -9.47
CA SER A 94 16.09 0.81 -8.56
C SER A 94 14.89 1.34 -9.34
N ALA A 95 13.69 1.14 -8.80
CA ALA A 95 12.45 1.61 -9.38
C ALA A 95 11.71 2.47 -8.35
N SER A 96 11.34 3.69 -8.72
CA SER A 96 10.53 4.59 -7.91
C SER A 96 9.14 4.75 -8.52
N LEU A 97 8.10 4.54 -7.73
CA LEU A 97 6.71 4.80 -8.11
C LEU A 97 6.35 6.26 -7.81
N PHE A 98 5.77 6.95 -8.78
CA PHE A 98 5.33 8.33 -8.64
C PHE A 98 3.83 8.35 -8.35
N THR A 99 3.48 8.37 -7.07
CA THR A 99 2.09 8.51 -6.61
C THR A 99 1.66 9.98 -6.58
N PRO A 100 0.35 10.26 -6.50
CA PRO A 100 -0.14 11.62 -6.22
C PRO A 100 0.50 12.24 -4.99
N TYR A 101 0.65 11.48 -3.91
CA TYR A 101 1.27 11.99 -2.69
C TYR A 101 2.75 12.32 -2.92
N HIS A 102 3.50 11.39 -3.52
CA HIS A 102 4.92 11.60 -3.85
C HIS A 102 5.10 12.85 -4.71
N ASN A 103 4.25 13.07 -5.72
CA ASN A 103 4.37 14.22 -6.60
C ASN A 103 4.16 15.56 -5.86
N HIS A 104 3.14 15.65 -4.98
CA HIS A 104 2.95 16.83 -4.14
C HIS A 104 4.15 17.06 -3.22
N ALA A 105 4.63 15.99 -2.56
CA ALA A 105 5.78 16.06 -1.69
C ALA A 105 7.05 16.49 -2.43
N TYR A 106 7.30 15.93 -3.61
CA TYR A 106 8.46 16.25 -4.43
C TYR A 106 8.43 17.70 -4.92
N LYS A 107 7.29 18.19 -5.41
CA LYS A 107 7.16 19.59 -5.85
C LYS A 107 7.27 20.57 -4.69
N ALA A 108 6.70 20.26 -3.52
CA ALA A 108 6.85 21.06 -2.31
C ALA A 108 8.31 21.10 -1.83
N ARG A 109 9.00 19.96 -1.88
CA ARG A 109 10.44 19.87 -1.62
C ARG A 109 11.23 20.79 -2.55
N LYS A 110 10.96 20.72 -3.85
CA LYS A 110 11.63 21.53 -4.88
C LYS A 110 11.43 23.03 -4.61
N ALA A 111 10.20 23.47 -4.37
CA ALA A 111 9.92 24.86 -4.03
C ALA A 111 10.68 25.30 -2.76
N ALA A 112 10.73 24.46 -1.73
CA ALA A 112 11.44 24.76 -0.49
C ALA A 112 12.97 24.86 -0.65
N VAL A 113 13.57 24.02 -1.51
CA VAL A 113 15.00 24.11 -1.88
C VAL A 113 15.29 25.41 -2.61
N GLU A 114 14.41 25.78 -3.54
CA GLU A 114 14.53 26.99 -4.37
C GLU A 114 14.06 28.27 -3.64
N ARG A 115 13.67 28.16 -2.37
CA ARG A 115 13.16 29.27 -1.53
C ARG A 115 11.96 29.98 -2.15
N ARG A 116 11.10 29.23 -2.84
CA ARG A 116 9.83 29.70 -3.41
C ARG A 116 8.67 29.22 -2.56
N GLU A 117 7.58 29.97 -2.56
CA GLU A 117 6.33 29.53 -1.94
C GLU A 117 5.71 28.39 -2.75
N PHE A 118 5.12 27.42 -2.05
CA PHE A 118 4.33 26.36 -2.68
C PHE A 118 2.87 26.81 -2.72
N THR A 119 2.38 27.13 -3.91
CA THR A 119 1.09 27.81 -4.13
C THR A 119 -0.03 26.85 -4.48
N ASN A 120 -1.29 27.33 -4.44
CA ASN A 120 -2.45 26.57 -4.93
C ASN A 120 -2.31 26.15 -6.40
N GLN A 121 -1.65 26.97 -7.24
CA GLN A 121 -1.35 26.56 -8.61
C GLN A 121 -0.44 25.32 -8.63
N ASN A 122 0.54 25.24 -7.73
CA ASN A 122 1.42 24.08 -7.66
C ASN A 122 0.70 22.82 -7.17
N ILE A 123 -0.31 22.96 -6.29
CA ILE A 123 -1.19 21.87 -5.89
C ILE A 123 -1.96 21.37 -7.12
N THR A 124 -2.60 22.27 -7.88
CA THR A 124 -3.33 21.89 -9.10
C THR A 124 -2.42 21.19 -10.13
N GLU A 125 -1.22 21.72 -10.36
CA GLU A 125 -0.24 21.09 -11.25
C GLU A 125 0.26 19.74 -10.72
N ALA A 126 0.26 19.51 -9.41
CA ALA A 126 0.68 18.24 -8.81
C ALA A 126 -0.41 17.15 -8.96
N LEU A 127 -1.67 17.54 -9.18
CA LEU A 127 -2.77 16.63 -9.50
C LEU A 127 -2.70 16.11 -10.95
N ASP A 128 -1.97 16.79 -11.84
CA ASP A 128 -1.93 16.52 -13.28
C ASP A 128 -0.98 15.37 -13.70
N ILE A 129 -0.66 14.45 -12.81
CA ILE A 129 0.00 13.17 -13.18
C ILE A 129 -0.90 12.24 -14.01
N GLY A 130 -2.16 12.65 -14.23
CA GLY A 130 -3.10 12.01 -15.12
C GLY A 130 -3.62 10.66 -14.60
N ASN A 131 -4.32 9.92 -15.45
CA ASN A 131 -4.80 8.56 -15.17
C ASN A 131 -3.69 7.52 -15.38
N THR A 132 -2.46 7.83 -14.97
CA THR A 132 -1.27 7.02 -15.27
C THR A 132 -0.50 6.64 -14.02
N LEU A 133 -0.01 5.40 -13.98
CA LEU A 133 0.90 4.91 -12.97
C LEU A 133 2.32 5.06 -13.51
N THR A 134 3.09 5.99 -12.96
CA THR A 134 4.41 6.36 -13.48
C THR A 134 5.53 5.71 -12.67
N PHE A 135 6.44 5.03 -13.34
CA PHE A 135 7.68 4.50 -12.78
C PHE A 135 8.87 5.26 -13.34
N SER A 136 9.77 5.68 -12.45
CA SER A 136 11.13 6.05 -12.83
C SER A 136 12.05 4.91 -12.44
N VAL A 137 12.77 4.33 -13.40
CA VAL A 137 13.73 3.26 -13.13
C VAL A 137 15.15 3.75 -13.36
N THR A 138 16.09 3.29 -12.54
CA THR A 138 17.52 3.41 -12.78
C THR A 138 18.04 2.06 -13.23
N VAL A 139 18.60 1.99 -14.43
CA VAL A 139 19.30 0.82 -14.97
C VAL A 139 20.79 1.08 -15.06
N TYR A 140 21.57 0.01 -15.19
CA TYR A 140 23.02 0.02 -15.29
C TYR A 140 23.47 -0.83 -16.48
N GLY A 141 24.59 -0.45 -17.09
CA GLY A 141 25.14 -1.16 -18.24
C GLY A 141 26.55 -0.66 -18.60
N ASP A 142 27.21 -1.36 -19.51
CA ASP A 142 28.61 -1.06 -19.87
C ASP A 142 28.76 -0.28 -21.18
N GLN A 143 27.69 -0.14 -21.95
CA GLN A 143 27.67 0.66 -23.18
C GLN A 143 26.96 1.98 -22.92
N TYR A 144 27.44 3.09 -23.48
CA TYR A 144 26.84 4.40 -23.25
C TYR A 144 25.42 4.55 -23.85
N ASP A 145 25.05 3.73 -24.84
CA ASP A 145 23.75 3.76 -25.53
C ASP A 145 22.79 2.65 -25.07
N PHE A 146 23.14 1.90 -24.03
CA PHE A 146 22.41 0.69 -23.61
C PHE A 146 20.94 0.96 -23.23
N ALA A 147 20.64 2.17 -22.77
CA ALA A 147 19.35 2.56 -22.20
C ALA A 147 18.20 2.49 -23.21
N MET A 148 18.44 2.86 -24.47
CA MET A 148 17.40 3.03 -25.51
C MET A 148 16.63 1.75 -25.85
N ARG A 149 17.17 0.59 -25.51
CA ARG A 149 16.67 -0.71 -25.94
C ARG A 149 15.95 -1.46 -24.82
N HIS A 150 15.78 -0.84 -23.66
CA HIS A 150 14.98 -1.39 -22.57
C HIS A 150 13.50 -1.14 -22.83
N SER A 151 12.68 -2.11 -22.46
CA SER A 151 11.22 -1.96 -22.38
C SER A 151 10.75 -2.28 -20.97
N ALA A 152 9.47 -2.07 -20.69
CA ALA A 152 8.90 -2.39 -19.40
C ALA A 152 7.52 -3.04 -19.52
N LYS A 153 7.13 -3.78 -18.49
CA LYS A 153 5.78 -4.35 -18.34
C LYS A 153 5.40 -4.46 -16.87
N ILE A 154 4.11 -4.54 -16.61
CA ILE A 154 3.58 -4.89 -15.28
C ILE A 154 2.91 -6.26 -15.39
N TYR A 155 3.29 -7.16 -14.50
CA TYR A 155 2.50 -8.35 -14.20
C TYR A 155 1.58 -8.06 -13.01
N GLN A 156 0.29 -8.32 -13.20
CA GLN A 156 -0.70 -8.30 -12.13
C GLN A 156 -1.71 -9.42 -12.36
N LYS A 157 -1.80 -10.35 -11.41
CA LYS A 157 -2.61 -11.57 -11.55
C LYS A 157 -2.16 -12.36 -12.80
N GLU A 158 -3.04 -12.60 -13.76
CA GLU A 158 -2.74 -13.31 -15.02
C GLU A 158 -2.55 -12.34 -16.20
N GLU A 159 -2.59 -11.03 -15.95
CA GLU A 159 -2.52 -10.00 -16.98
C GLU A 159 -1.10 -9.42 -17.12
N VAL A 160 -0.76 -9.09 -18.37
CA VAL A 160 0.45 -8.35 -18.72
C VAL A 160 0.05 -6.98 -19.26
N ILE A 161 0.43 -5.93 -18.54
CA ILE A 161 0.07 -4.56 -18.85
C ILE A 161 1.28 -3.86 -19.43
N GLN A 162 1.12 -3.26 -20.61
CA GLN A 162 2.16 -2.51 -21.32
C GLN A 162 2.09 -1.02 -20.99
N PRO A 163 3.22 -0.30 -21.03
CA PRO A 163 3.21 1.15 -20.87
C PRO A 163 2.54 1.81 -22.08
N GLU A 164 1.90 2.96 -21.83
CA GLU A 164 1.39 3.85 -22.89
C GLU A 164 2.39 4.96 -23.24
N PHE A 165 3.41 5.14 -22.40
CA PHE A 165 4.51 6.08 -22.63
C PHE A 165 5.82 5.50 -22.09
N GLU A 166 6.87 5.68 -22.87
CA GLU A 166 8.23 5.30 -22.53
C GLU A 166 9.18 6.46 -22.82
N PHE A 167 10.13 6.67 -21.91
CA PHE A 167 11.25 7.58 -22.10
C PHE A 167 12.53 6.90 -21.67
N ALA A 168 13.52 6.91 -22.57
CA ALA A 168 14.87 6.48 -22.32
C ALA A 168 15.82 7.55 -22.88
N PRO A 169 16.89 7.94 -22.17
CA PRO A 169 17.91 8.80 -22.72
C PRO A 169 18.70 8.06 -23.82
N GLU A 170 19.13 8.79 -24.84
CA GLU A 170 19.98 8.24 -25.90
C GLU A 170 21.38 7.89 -25.39
N ILE A 171 21.90 8.70 -24.47
CA ILE A 171 23.22 8.54 -23.85
C ILE A 171 23.03 8.44 -22.34
N ALA A 172 23.59 7.37 -21.77
CA ALA A 172 23.64 7.13 -20.34
C ALA A 172 24.74 7.96 -19.67
N ASP A 173 24.50 8.34 -18.42
CA ASP A 173 25.49 9.01 -17.59
C ASP A 173 26.57 8.03 -17.14
N ALA A 174 27.75 8.55 -16.75
CA ALA A 174 28.74 7.74 -16.06
C ALA A 174 28.18 7.28 -14.71
N SER A 175 28.32 5.98 -14.40
CA SER A 175 27.98 5.47 -13.09
C SER A 175 29.04 5.86 -12.05
N GLU A 176 28.74 5.62 -10.78
CA GLU A 176 29.72 5.74 -9.70
C GLU A 176 30.86 4.70 -9.76
N PHE A 177 30.74 3.68 -10.62
CA PHE A 177 31.74 2.63 -10.81
C PHE A 177 32.69 2.94 -11.95
N TRP A 178 32.38 3.93 -12.80
CA TRP A 178 33.23 4.29 -13.94
C TRP A 178 34.70 4.47 -13.54
N PRO A 179 35.66 3.84 -14.24
CA PRO A 179 35.50 3.12 -15.52
C PRO A 179 35.15 1.63 -15.41
N ASP A 180 35.02 1.10 -14.19
CA ASP A 180 34.69 -0.31 -13.95
C ASP A 180 33.19 -0.60 -14.19
N SER A 181 32.87 -1.87 -14.46
CA SER A 181 31.49 -2.33 -14.68
C SER A 181 30.67 -2.35 -13.37
N PRO A 182 29.37 -1.95 -13.40
CA PRO A 182 28.66 -1.39 -14.55
C PRO A 182 29.03 0.09 -14.74
N SER A 183 29.60 0.43 -15.90
CA SER A 183 30.28 1.72 -16.11
C SER A 183 29.33 2.90 -16.35
N HIS A 184 28.09 2.62 -16.77
CA HIS A 184 27.07 3.62 -17.06
C HIS A 184 25.79 3.41 -16.27
N THR A 185 25.01 4.49 -16.12
CA THR A 185 23.68 4.47 -15.52
C THR A 185 22.71 5.34 -16.30
N ALA A 186 21.46 4.92 -16.39
CA ALA A 186 20.41 5.67 -17.07
C ALA A 186 19.11 5.64 -16.29
N ARG A 187 18.38 6.75 -16.34
CA ARG A 187 17.04 6.88 -15.76
C ARG A 187 15.99 6.79 -16.86
N LEU A 188 15.18 5.74 -16.81
CA LEU A 188 14.05 5.52 -17.71
C LEU A 188 12.75 5.94 -17.02
N VAL A 189 11.75 6.33 -17.80
CA VAL A 189 10.40 6.64 -17.30
C VAL A 189 9.37 5.87 -18.10
N PHE A 190 8.48 5.17 -17.40
CA PHE A 190 7.38 4.41 -18.00
C PHE A 190 6.07 4.85 -17.37
N LYS A 191 5.03 5.06 -18.18
CA LYS A 191 3.68 5.35 -17.69
C LYS A 191 2.72 4.27 -18.15
N PHE A 192 1.94 3.76 -17.21
CA PHE A 192 0.95 2.72 -17.47
C PHE A 192 -0.46 3.27 -17.25
N PRO A 193 -1.46 2.82 -18.01
CA PRO A 193 -2.84 3.22 -17.80
C PRO A 193 -3.37 2.68 -16.46
N VAL A 194 -3.82 3.57 -15.56
CA VAL A 194 -4.36 3.16 -14.24
C VAL A 194 -5.63 2.33 -14.37
N LYS A 195 -6.43 2.55 -15.42
CA LYS A 195 -7.69 1.84 -15.65
C LYS A 195 -7.52 0.31 -15.74
N ASP A 196 -6.33 -0.16 -16.08
CA ASP A 196 -6.03 -1.58 -16.27
C ASP A 196 -5.30 -2.18 -15.04
N ILE A 197 -5.08 -1.38 -13.98
CA ILE A 197 -4.29 -1.76 -12.79
C ILE A 197 -5.14 -1.66 -11.52
N ASP A 198 -5.21 -2.75 -10.76
CA ASP A 198 -5.73 -2.75 -9.39
C ASP A 198 -4.71 -2.10 -8.43
N LEU A 199 -5.01 -0.90 -7.95
CA LEU A 199 -4.13 -0.11 -7.08
C LEU A 199 -4.11 -0.58 -5.61
N ASN A 200 -4.84 -1.64 -5.27
CA ASN A 200 -4.98 -2.14 -3.90
C ASN A 200 -4.24 -3.46 -3.66
N THR A 201 -3.30 -3.83 -4.54
CA THR A 201 -2.64 -5.12 -4.48
C THR A 201 -1.17 -5.04 -4.88
N LEU A 202 -0.49 -6.18 -4.80
CA LEU A 202 0.89 -6.32 -5.27
C LEU A 202 0.93 -6.35 -6.79
N ILE A 203 1.96 -5.73 -7.35
CA ILE A 203 2.34 -5.85 -8.75
C ILE A 203 3.81 -6.20 -8.87
N THR A 204 4.17 -6.78 -10.01
CA THR A 204 5.57 -6.93 -10.42
C THR A 204 5.80 -6.01 -11.60
N PHE A 205 6.48 -4.89 -11.35
CA PHE A 205 7.01 -4.04 -12.42
C PHE A 205 8.30 -4.65 -12.93
N VAL A 206 8.43 -4.82 -14.24
CA VAL A 206 9.57 -5.51 -14.85
C VAL A 206 10.20 -4.64 -15.91
N ILE A 207 11.52 -4.53 -15.84
CA ILE A 207 12.35 -4.00 -16.93
C ILE A 207 12.85 -5.18 -17.75
N VAL A 208 12.72 -5.08 -19.07
CA VAL A 208 13.18 -6.07 -20.01
C VAL A 208 14.37 -5.51 -20.77
N ALA A 209 15.54 -6.13 -20.58
CA ALA A 209 16.75 -5.78 -21.31
C ALA A 209 16.63 -6.22 -22.80
N PRO A 210 17.49 -5.72 -23.70
CA PRO A 210 17.38 -6.00 -25.14
C PRO A 210 17.51 -7.49 -25.49
N GLY A 211 18.17 -8.27 -24.64
CA GLY A 211 18.31 -9.72 -24.76
C GLY A 211 17.10 -10.52 -24.21
N GLY A 212 16.07 -9.84 -23.73
CA GLY A 212 14.88 -10.46 -23.11
C GLY A 212 15.02 -10.79 -21.63
N GLU A 213 16.16 -10.46 -21.00
CA GLU A 213 16.34 -10.63 -19.56
C GLU A 213 15.39 -9.72 -18.78
N GLU A 214 14.65 -10.30 -17.83
CA GLU A 214 13.67 -9.61 -17.01
C GLU A 214 14.24 -9.29 -15.63
N THR A 215 14.19 -8.02 -15.26
CA THR A 215 14.55 -7.55 -13.92
C THR A 215 13.28 -7.11 -13.16
N PRO A 216 12.81 -7.89 -12.18
CA PRO A 216 11.57 -7.61 -11.47
C PRO A 216 11.75 -6.68 -10.26
N PHE A 217 10.77 -5.79 -10.07
CA PHE A 217 10.60 -4.93 -8.92
C PHE A 217 9.20 -5.15 -8.33
N TYR A 218 9.14 -5.56 -7.06
CA TYR A 218 7.87 -5.90 -6.40
C TYR A 218 7.33 -4.69 -5.63
N PHE A 219 6.15 -4.22 -6.04
CA PHE A 219 5.48 -3.09 -5.41
C PHE A 219 4.19 -3.55 -4.75
N ASP A 220 4.01 -3.22 -3.48
CA ASP A 220 2.73 -3.34 -2.80
C ASP A 220 2.00 -1.99 -2.86
N LEU A 221 1.14 -1.82 -3.86
CA LEU A 221 0.44 -0.56 -4.10
C LEU A 221 -0.53 -0.22 -2.96
N SER A 222 -0.98 -1.20 -2.19
CA SER A 222 -1.85 -0.97 -1.01
C SER A 222 -1.14 -0.26 0.15
N LYS A 223 0.20 -0.17 0.09
CA LYS A 223 1.05 0.41 1.13
C LYS A 223 1.76 1.70 0.70
N MET A 224 1.61 2.11 -0.56
CA MET A 224 2.28 3.29 -1.10
C MET A 224 1.32 4.47 -1.12
N LYS A 225 1.61 5.47 -0.28
CA LYS A 225 0.90 6.75 -0.24
C LYS A 225 1.02 7.48 -1.56
#